data_AF-A0A7X1GLZ4-F1
#
_entry.id   AF-A0A7X1GLZ4-F1
#
_cell.length_a   1.000
_cell.length_b   1.000
_cell.length_c   1.000
_cell.angle_alpha   90.00
_cell.angle_beta   90.00
_cell.angle_gamma   90.00
#
_symmetry.space_group_name_H-M   'P 1'
#
loop_
_entity.id
_entity.type
_entity.pdbx_description
1 polymer ?
#
loop_
_entity_poly.entity_id
_entity_poly.type
_entity_poly.pdbx_seq_one_letter_code
_entity_poly.pdbx_strand_id
1 'polypeptide(L)' 'MAYYEHLPIYKKAMETAVYFETIVRNFSRHNKYNLGAEMRTKSRDIVKLIIKANSSRNKLPLLKGCP' A
#
# COMPACT_ATOMS: atom_id res chain seq x y z
N MET A 1 -11.41 -18.31 -2.43
CA MET A 1 -10.28 -17.35 -2.54
C MET A 1 -9.39 -17.56 -1.33
N ALA A 2 -8.07 -17.56 -1.49
CA ALA A 2 -7.18 -17.60 -0.33
C ALA A 2 -7.38 -16.34 0.52
N TYR A 3 -7.30 -16.47 1.85
CA TYR A 3 -7.31 -15.32 2.75
C TYR A 3 -6.12 -14.41 2.39
N TYR A 4 -6.38 -13.12 2.15
CA TYR A 4 -5.34 -12.18 1.69
C TYR A 4 -4.20 -12.04 2.70
N GLU A 5 -4.48 -12.29 3.98
CA GLU A 5 -3.53 -12.26 5.09
C GLU A 5 -2.40 -13.28 4.95
N HIS A 6 -2.65 -14.38 4.22
CA HIS A 6 -1.64 -15.41 3.96
C HIS A 6 -0.76 -15.08 2.74
N LEU A 7 -1.06 -14.03 1.99
CA LEU A 7 -0.25 -13.66 0.84
C LEU A 7 1.06 -12.99 1.30
N PRO A 8 2.24 -13.51 0.91
CA PRO A 8 3.51 -12.88 1.28
C PRO A 8 3.62 -11.41 0.83
N ILE A 9 2.99 -11.07 -0.30
CA ILE A 9 2.95 -9.70 -0.83
C ILE A 9 2.11 -8.76 0.05
N TYR A 10 1.03 -9.26 0.68
CA TYR A 10 0.24 -8.47 1.63
C TYR A 10 1.07 -8.11 2.86
N LYS A 11 1.78 -9.09 3.44
CA LYS A 11 2.68 -8.86 4.57
C LYS A 11 3.76 -7.83 4.21
N LYS A 12 4.41 -7.96 3.05
CA LYS A 12 5.44 -7.02 2.59
C LYS A 12 4.90 -5.61 2.38
N ALA A 13 3.69 -5.47 1.84
CA ALA A 13 3.04 -4.17 1.69
C ALA A 13 2.73 -3.51 3.05
N MET A 14 2.26 -4.29 4.03
CA MET A 14 2.04 -3.79 5.40
C MET A 14 3.34 -3.36 6.07
N GLU A 15 4.40 -4.18 5.98
CA GLU A 15 5.75 -3.82 6.46
C GLU A 15 6.24 -2.51 5.83
N THR A 16 5.99 -2.33 4.52
CA THR A 16 6.37 -1.13 3.77
C THR A 16 5.59 0.11 4.23
N ALA A 17 4.28 -0.02 4.48
CA ALA A 17 3.46 1.06 5.01
C ALA A 17 3.94 1.51 6.40
N VAL A 18 4.25 0.54 7.28
CA VAL A 18 4.83 0.83 8.61
C VAL A 18 6.20 1.51 8.47
N TYR A 19 7.06 1.02 7.56
CA TYR A 19 8.36 1.62 7.32
C TYR A 19 8.24 3.10 6.92
N PHE A 20 7.32 3.44 6.01
CA PHE A 20 7.10 4.84 5.64
C PHE A 20 6.57 5.69 6.80
N GLU A 21 5.75 5.15 7.70
CA GLU A 21 5.35 5.88 8.91
C GLU A 21 6.57 6.28 9.76
N THR A 22 7.55 5.38 9.89
CA THR A 22 8.79 5.66 10.64
C THR A 22 9.65 6.73 9.97
N ILE A 23 9.78 6.68 8.64
CA ILE A 23 10.50 7.70 7.87
C ILE A 23 9.82 9.06 8.02
N VAL A 24 8.51 9.13 7.75
CA VAL A 24 7.79 10.41 7.71
C VAL A 24 7.67 11.03 9.11
N ARG A 25 7.73 10.24 10.19
CA ARG A 25 7.82 10.76 11.57
C ARG A 25 9.01 11.73 11.73
N ASN A 26 10.12 11.45 11.06
CA ASN A 26 11.37 12.22 11.15
C ASN A 26 11.45 13.42 10.18
N PHE A 27 10.44 13.64 9.34
CA PHE A 27 10.43 14.78 8.43
C PHE A 27 10.20 16.11 9.15
N SER A 28 10.83 17.16 8.61
CA SER A 28 10.51 18.55 8.92
C SER A 28 9.03 18.84 8.60
N ARG A 29 8.46 19.86 9.25
CA ARG A 29 7.01 20.16 9.17
C ARG A 29 6.52 20.29 7.73
N HIS A 30 7.24 21.04 6.89
CA HIS A 30 6.86 21.24 5.48
C HIS A 30 6.79 19.91 4.71
N ASN A 31 7.86 19.12 4.76
CA ASN A 31 7.95 17.84 4.05
C ASN A 31 6.97 16.80 4.62
N LYS A 32 6.68 16.85 5.92
CA LYS A 32 5.75 15.93 6.60
C LYS A 32 4.32 16.05 6.08
N TYR A 33 3.86 17.28 5.79
CA TYR A 33 2.50 17.53 5.31
C TYR A 33 2.37 17.50 3.78
N ASN A 34 3.47 17.72 3.05
CA ASN A 34 3.49 17.58 1.60
C ASN A 34 3.83 16.12 1.21
N LEU A 35 5.11 15.83 0.94
CA LEU A 35 5.61 14.51 0.53
C LEU A 35 5.20 13.40 1.51
N GLY A 36 5.30 13.66 2.81
CA GLY A 36 4.99 12.69 3.85
C GLY A 36 3.52 12.26 3.88
N ALA A 37 2.60 13.15 3.53
CA ALA A 37 1.18 12.80 3.42
C ALA A 37 0.95 11.89 2.20
N GLU A 38 1.56 12.22 1.07
CA GLU A 38 1.45 11.42 -0.16
C GLU A 38 2.04 10.00 0.02
N MET A 39 3.20 9.88 0.66
CA MET A 39 3.83 8.58 0.94
C MET A 39 2.94 7.67 1.80
N ARG A 40 2.31 8.23 2.84
CA ARG A 40 1.37 7.47 3.69
C ARG A 40 0.13 7.03 2.92
N THR A 41 -0.41 7.89 2.07
CA THR A 41 -1.59 7.58 1.27
C THR A 41 -1.28 6.47 0.27
N LYS A 42 -0.23 6.63 -0.55
CA LYS A 42 0.13 5.64 -1.58
C LYS A 42 0.48 4.27 -0.98
N SER A 43 1.18 4.23 0.14
CA SER A 43 1.53 2.97 0.79
C SER A 43 0.31 2.20 1.31
N ARG A 44 -0.69 2.90 1.86
CA ARG A 44 -1.98 2.29 2.23
C ARG A 44 -2.78 1.85 1.00
N ASP A 45 -2.71 2.62 -0.08
CA ASP A 45 -3.40 2.26 -1.32
C ASP A 45 -2.83 0.99 -1.97
N ILE A 46 -1.53 0.74 -1.88
CA ILE A 46 -0.92 -0.54 -2.28
C ILE A 46 -1.57 -1.71 -1.52
N VAL A 47 -1.70 -1.59 -0.19
CA VAL A 47 -2.36 -2.63 0.64
C VAL A 47 -3.81 -2.85 0.18
N LYS A 48 -4.57 -1.76 -0.04
CA LYS A 48 -5.96 -1.84 -0.54
C LYS A 48 -6.03 -2.53 -1.92
N LEU A 49 -5.11 -2.21 -2.83
CA LEU A 49 -5.06 -2.80 -4.16
C LEU A 49 -4.78 -4.30 -4.10
N ILE A 50 -3.90 -4.76 -3.21
CA ILE A 50 -3.64 -6.18 -3.00
C ILE A 50 -4.90 -6.90 -2.50
N ILE A 51 -5.60 -6.33 -1.51
CA ILE A 51 -6.86 -6.88 -1.00
C ILE A 51 -7.89 -6.96 -2.14
N LYS A 52 -8.07 -5.86 -2.88
CA LYS A 52 -9.03 -5.76 -4.00
C LYS A 52 -8.70 -6.78 -5.10
N ALA A 53 -7.44 -6.93 -5.47
CA ALA A 53 -6.99 -7.87 -6.48
C ALA A 53 -7.17 -9.33 -6.04
N ASN A 54 -6.94 -9.64 -4.76
CA ASN A 54 -7.17 -10.98 -4.23
C ASN A 54 -8.66 -11.34 -4.15
N SER A 55 -9.51 -10.37 -3.80
CA SER A 55 -10.97 -10.53 -3.71
C SER A 55 -11.69 -10.47 -5.05
N SER A 56 -11.01 -10.12 -6.14
CA SER A 56 -11.59 -10.06 -7.48
C SER A 56 -11.52 -11.41 -8.19
N ARG A 57 -12.67 -11.91 -8.69
CA ARG A 57 -12.72 -13.14 -9.52
C ARG A 57 -11.91 -12.98 -10.81
N ASN A 58 -11.78 -11.76 -11.31
CA ASN A 58 -11.02 -11.42 -12.52
C ASN A 58 -9.86 -10.49 -12.17
N LYS A 59 -8.65 -11.05 -12.01
CA LYS A 59 -7.47 -10.36 -11.42
C LYS A 59 -6.65 -9.54 -12.42
N LEU A 60 -6.80 -9.83 -13.72
CA LEU A 60 -6.02 -9.26 -14.82
C LEU A 60 -6.12 -7.73 -14.95
N PRO A 61 -7.30 -7.08 -14.81
CA PRO A 61 -7.40 -5.63 -14.94
C PRO A 61 -6.75 -4.85 -13.78
N LEU A 62 -6.70 -5.46 -12.58
CA LEU A 62 -6.16 -4.81 -11.38
C LEU A 62 -4.64 -4.94 -11.26
N LEU A 63 -4.06 -6.01 -11.82
CA LEU A 63 -2.63 -6.28 -11.79
C LEU A 63 -1.84 -5.53 -12.86
N LYS A 64 -2.48 -5.19 -13.98
CA LYS A 64 -1.81 -4.51 -15.10
C LYS A 64 -1.77 -2.99 -14.96
N GLY A 65 -2.45 -2.43 -13.96
CA GLY A 65 -2.80 -1.00 -13.94
C GLY A 65 -3.69 -0.69 -15.15
N CYS A 66 -4.99 -0.52 -14.94
CA CYS A 66 -5.81 0.02 -16.03
C CYS A 66 -5.41 1.49 -16.28
N PRO A 67 -5.56 2.00 -17.52
CA PRO A 67 -5.08 3.30 -17.99
C PRO A 67 -5.62 4.49 -17.20
#